data_AF-B2CUY2-F1
#
_entry.id   AF-B2CUY2-F1
#
_cell.length_a   1.000
_cell.length_b   1.000
_cell.length_c   1.000
_cell.angle_alpha   90.00
_cell.angle_beta   90.00
_cell.angle_gamma   90.00
#
_symmetry.space_group_name_H-M   'P 1'
#
loop_
_entity.id
_entity.type
_entity.pdbx_description
1 polymer ?
#
loop_
_entity_poly.entity_id
_entity_poly.type
_entity_poly.pdbx_seq_one_letter_code
_entity_poly.pdbx_strand_id
1 'polypeptide(L)' 'VNNPANLLSIAEETLAEFLCKATGTAVDWVQMIGMKPGPDSIGIVAVSRNCSGIAARACGLVSLEPMKVAEIL' A
#
# COMPACT_ATOMS: atom_id res chain seq x y z
N VAL A 1 2.44 17.13 -24.77
CA VAL A 1 2.86 16.55 -23.48
C VAL A 1 3.35 17.62 -22.48
N ASN A 2 3.54 18.89 -22.86
CA ASN A 2 4.13 19.92 -21.99
C ASN A 2 3.14 21.04 -21.59
N ASN A 3 1.99 20.69 -21.01
CA ASN A 3 1.11 21.68 -20.37
C ASN A 3 1.11 21.43 -18.86
N PRO A 4 1.51 22.38 -18.00
CA PRO A 4 1.52 22.19 -16.55
C PRO A 4 0.15 21.81 -15.97
N ALA A 5 -0.95 22.25 -16.58
CA ALA A 5 -2.31 21.85 -16.16
C ALA A 5 -2.55 20.34 -16.36
N ASN A 6 -2.00 19.74 -17.42
CA ASN A 6 -2.13 18.31 -17.67
C ASN A 6 -1.29 17.49 -16.67
N LEU A 7 -0.11 17.98 -16.30
CA LEU A 7 0.73 17.33 -15.30
C LEU A 7 0.08 17.35 -13.92
N LEU A 8 -0.56 18.47 -13.55
CA LEU A 8 -1.31 18.57 -12.30
C LEU A 8 -2.45 17.55 -12.25
N SER A 9 -3.24 17.44 -13.32
CA SER A 9 -4.33 16.46 -13.40
C SER A 9 -3.82 15.01 -13.25
N ILE A 10 -2.68 14.67 -13.86
CA ILE A 10 -2.07 13.33 -13.71
C ILE A 10 -1.62 13.11 -12.27
N ALA A 11 -1.01 14.11 -11.63
CA ALA A 11 -0.58 14.02 -10.24
C ALA A 11 -1.75 13.81 -9.28
N GLU A 12 -2.87 14.52 -9.50
CA GLU A 12 -4.09 14.38 -8.70
C GLU A 12 -4.73 12.99 -8.87
N GLU A 13 -4.85 12.51 -10.11
CA GLU A 13 -5.34 11.15 -10.38
C GLU A 13 -4.45 10.08 -9.74
N THR A 14 -3.13 10.22 -9.88
CA THR A 14 -2.15 9.29 -9.29
C THR A 14 -2.21 9.30 -7.76
N LEU A 15 -2.35 10.48 -7.15
CA LEU A 15 -2.47 10.61 -5.70
C LEU A 15 -3.75 9.93 -5.20
N ALA A 16 -4.88 10.17 -5.87
CA ALA A 16 -6.15 9.54 -5.52
C ALA A 16 -6.07 8.02 -5.63
N GLU A 17 -5.51 7.50 -6.73
CA GLU A 17 -5.31 6.06 -6.93
C GLU A 17 -4.38 5.47 -5.86
N PHE A 18 -3.28 6.15 -5.53
CA PHE A 18 -2.35 5.73 -4.49
C PHE A 18 -3.02 5.65 -3.12
N LEU A 19 -3.75 6.69 -2.70
CA LEU A 19 -4.41 6.73 -1.38
C LEU A 19 -5.51 5.68 -1.25
N CYS A 20 -6.30 5.46 -2.32
CA CYS A 20 -7.29 4.38 -2.36
C CYS A 20 -6.66 3.00 -2.14
N LYS A 21 -5.49 2.74 -2.73
CA LYS A 21 -4.77 1.46 -2.57
C LYS A 21 -4.06 1.36 -1.21
N ALA A 22 -3.42 2.44 -0.76
CA ALA A 22 -2.62 2.48 0.46
C ALA A 22 -3.46 2.32 1.74
N THR A 23 -4.68 2.87 1.75
CA THR A 23 -5.63 2.67 2.86
C THR A 23 -6.19 1.25 2.91
N GLY A 24 -6.00 0.46 1.85
CA GLY A 24 -6.34 -0.95 1.80
C GLY A 24 -7.82 -1.26 1.66
N THR A 25 -8.69 -0.24 1.55
CA THR A 25 -10.15 -0.36 1.48
C THR A 25 -10.65 -0.72 0.08
N ALA A 26 -9.89 -0.40 -0.97
CA ALA A 26 -10.30 -0.57 -2.36
C ALA A 26 -9.65 -1.78 -3.07
N VAL A 27 -8.92 -2.64 -2.36
CA VAL A 27 -8.08 -3.69 -2.97
C VAL A 27 -8.40 -5.06 -2.37
N ASP A 28 -8.69 -6.05 -3.22
CA ASP A 28 -8.74 -7.46 -2.82
C ASP A 28 -7.31 -7.96 -2.56
N TRP A 29 -6.97 -8.25 -1.31
CA TRP A 29 -5.62 -8.65 -0.92
C TRP A 29 -5.47 -10.16 -0.87
N VAL A 30 -4.45 -10.66 -1.55
CA VAL A 30 -4.07 -12.08 -1.52
C VAL A 30 -2.73 -12.21 -0.85
N GLN A 31 -2.68 -12.98 0.24
CA GLN A 31 -1.44 -13.26 0.95
C GLN A 31 -0.50 -14.09 0.06
N MET A 32 0.79 -13.75 0.07
CA MET A 32 1.80 -14.49 -0.68
C MET A 32 1.99 -15.91 -0.13
N ILE A 33 2.24 -16.87 -1.03
CA ILE A 33 2.52 -18.26 -0.67
C ILE A 33 3.81 -18.38 0.15
N GLY A 34 3.85 -19.33 1.09
CA GLY A 34 5.02 -19.58 1.94
C GLY A 34 5.12 -18.69 3.19
N MET A 35 4.21 -17.74 3.38
CA MET A 35 4.07 -17.02 4.65
C MET A 35 3.41 -17.92 5.71
N LYS A 36 3.86 -17.82 6.98
CA LYS A 36 3.22 -18.54 8.10
C LYS A 36 1.78 -17.99 8.28
N PRO A 37 0.73 -18.80 8.13
CA PRO A 37 -0.62 -18.36 8.42
C PRO A 37 -0.87 -18.35 9.93
N GLY A 38 -1.76 -17.48 10.40
CA GLY A 38 -2.28 -17.52 11.77
C GLY A 38 -1.81 -16.39 12.69
N PRO A 39 -2.36 -16.34 13.92
CA PRO A 39 -2.17 -15.23 14.87
C PRO A 39 -0.73 -15.08 15.37
N ASP A 40 0.10 -16.12 15.21
CA ASP A 40 1.53 -16.08 15.54
C ASP A 40 2.38 -15.39 14.46
N SER A 41 1.78 -14.98 13.33
CA SER A 41 2.53 -14.30 12.29
C SER A 41 2.83 -12.86 12.72
N ILE A 42 4.12 -12.52 12.76
CA ILE A 42 4.59 -11.17 13.15
C ILE A 42 4.41 -10.17 12.00
N GLY A 43 4.13 -10.66 10.79
CA GLY A 43 3.83 -9.82 9.64
C GLY A 43 3.06 -10.53 8.53
N ILE A 44 2.62 -9.74 7.55
CA ILE A 44 1.95 -10.20 6.35
C ILE A 44 2.59 -9.57 5.11
N VAL A 45 2.66 -10.31 4.03
CA VAL A 45 2.93 -9.77 2.69
C VAL A 45 1.78 -10.19 1.79
N ALA A 46 1.13 -9.22 1.17
CA ALA A 46 -0.01 -9.46 0.30
C ALA A 46 0.10 -8.62 -0.97
N VAL A 47 -0.46 -9.15 -2.05
CA VAL A 47 -0.54 -8.50 -3.36
C VAL A 47 -2.00 -8.30 -3.74
N SER A 48 -2.27 -7.25 -4.51
CA SER A 48 -3.60 -6.95 -5.02
C SER A 48 -4.04 -7.98 -6.04
N ARG A 49 -5.29 -8.43 -5.94
CA ARG A 49 -6.02 -9.12 -7.00
C ARG A 49 -7.04 -8.16 -7.59
N ASN A 50 -7.29 -8.28 -8.90
CA ASN A 50 -8.33 -7.52 -9.62
C ASN A 50 -8.22 -5.98 -9.50
N CYS A 51 -7.02 -5.46 -9.28
CA CYS A 51 -6.74 -4.02 -9.23
C CYS A 51 -6.15 -3.54 -10.57
N SER A 52 -6.35 -2.27 -10.92
CA SER A 52 -5.56 -1.62 -11.99
C SER A 52 -4.10 -1.58 -11.55
N GLY A 53 -3.18 -2.11 -12.37
CA GLY A 53 -1.77 -2.27 -12.01
C GLY A 53 -1.53 -3.30 -10.90
N ILE A 54 -0.42 -3.14 -10.17
CA ILE A 54 -0.04 -4.02 -9.06
C ILE A 54 0.15 -3.16 -7.81
N ALA A 55 -0.53 -3.52 -6.72
CA ALA A 55 -0.22 -3.04 -5.38
C ALA A 55 0.27 -4.19 -4.51
N ALA A 56 1.23 -3.89 -3.64
CA ALA A 56 1.74 -4.81 -2.63
C ALA A 56 1.71 -4.11 -1.27
N ARG A 57 1.47 -4.86 -0.22
CA ARG A 57 1.59 -4.39 1.16
C ARG A 57 2.40 -5.37 2.00
N ALA A 58 3.24 -4.82 2.84
CA ALA A 58 3.88 -5.54 3.92
C ALA A 58 3.44 -4.88 5.24
N CYS A 59 3.00 -5.68 6.20
CA CYS A 59 2.68 -5.19 7.54
C CYS A 59 3.47 -6.00 8.54
N GLY A 60 3.94 -5.36 9.60
CA GLY A 60 4.66 -6.01 10.69
C GLY A 60 4.43 -5.25 11.98
N LEU A 61 4.60 -5.95 13.10
CA LEU A 61 4.58 -5.33 14.43
C LEU A 61 5.97 -4.77 14.75
N VAL A 62 6.00 -3.54 15.28
CA VAL A 62 7.23 -2.89 15.76
C VAL A 62 7.00 -2.34 17.16
N SER A 63 8.04 -2.34 18.00
CA SER A 63 7.98 -1.83 19.38
C SER A 63 8.32 -0.34 19.45
N LEU A 64 7.69 0.48 18.60
CA LEU A 64 7.89 1.92 18.52
C LEU A 64 6.56 2.67 18.50
N GLU A 65 6.55 3.91 19.00
CA GLU A 65 5.41 4.81 18.87
C GLU A 65 5.23 5.24 17.40
N PRO A 66 3.99 5.49 16.93
CA PRO A 66 3.71 5.82 15.53
C PRO A 66 4.53 6.99 14.97
N MET A 67 4.76 8.04 15.77
CA MET A 67 5.55 9.20 15.36
C MET A 67 7.01 8.84 15.07
N LYS A 68 7.61 7.98 15.91
CA LYS A 68 8.99 7.49 15.69
C LYS A 68 9.10 6.62 14.45
N VAL A 69 8.05 5.86 14.14
CA VAL A 69 7.99 5.09 12.88
C VAL A 69 7.93 6.04 11.68
N ALA A 70 7.11 7.09 11.74
CA ALA A 70 6.96 8.06 10.66
C ALA A 70 8.21 8.91 10.42
N GLU A 71 9.06 9.12 11.42
CA GLU A 71 10.35 9.82 11.26
C GLU A 71 11.43 8.97 10.57
N ILE A 72 11.30 7.64 10.61
CA ILE A 72 12.27 6.70 10.02
C ILE A 72 11.95 6.40 8.55
N LEU A 73 10.69 6.55 8.14
CA LEU A 73 10.17 6.25 6.80
C LEU A 73 10.08 7.50 5.92
#